data_AF-A0A4Y3RI40-F1
#
_entry.id   AF-A0A4Y3RI40-F1
#
_cell.length_a   1.000
_cell.length_b   1.000
_cell.length_c   1.000
_cell.angle_alpha   90.00
_cell.angle_beta   90.00
_cell.angle_gamma   90.00
#
_symmetry.space_group_name_H-M   'P 1'
#
loop_
_entity.id
_entity.type
_entity.pdbx_description
1 polymer ?
#
loop_
_entity_poly.entity_id
_entity_poly.type
_entity_poly.pdbx_seq_one_letter_code
_entity_poly.pdbx_strand_id
1 'polypeptide(L)'
;MLNDPVKERWESRTEFSRCGEVSLDQGEEMQKQAAREIACLQRALKNGESAELKVAYPTVEGDPIREYYRLTPQGRLEVYTDSTDDHYSDQKWSFAECYTPEWLAEISCDP
;
A
#
# COMPACT_ATOMS: atom_id res chain seq x y z
N MET A 1 -5.16 14.83 13.35
CA MET A 1 -3.91 15.38 13.90
C MET A 1 -3.36 16.42 12.93
N LEU A 2 -3.05 17.64 13.39
CA LEU A 2 -2.32 18.61 12.57
C LEU A 2 -0.82 18.20 12.61
N ASN A 3 -0.23 17.96 11.44
CA ASN A 3 1.19 17.65 11.19
C ASN A 3 1.60 16.17 11.28
N ASP A 4 1.03 15.32 10.44
CA ASP A 4 1.59 13.99 10.15
C ASP A 4 2.48 14.11 8.88
N PRO A 5 3.82 14.05 9.00
CA PRO A 5 4.72 14.26 7.87
C PRO A 5 4.62 13.16 6.81
N VAL A 6 4.20 11.94 7.17
CA VAL A 6 4.01 10.85 6.21
C VAL A 6 2.75 11.12 5.40
N LYS A 7 1.67 11.54 6.06
CA LYS A 7 0.45 12.00 5.39
C LYS A 7 0.73 13.15 4.43
N GLU A 8 1.46 14.18 4.87
CA GLU A 8 1.81 15.32 4.01
C GLU A 8 2.63 14.88 2.79
N ARG A 9 3.59 13.95 2.97
CA ARG A 9 4.35 13.37 1.86
C ARG A 9 3.43 12.61 0.89
N TRP A 10 2.46 11.85 1.39
CA TRP A 10 1.49 11.15 0.55
C TRP A 10 0.58 12.12 -0.21
N GLU A 11 0.03 13.13 0.46
CA GLU A 11 -0.89 14.10 -0.16
C GLU A 11 -0.21 15.02 -1.18
N SER A 12 1.08 15.31 -1.00
CA SER A 12 1.87 16.15 -1.92
C SER A 12 2.61 15.38 -3.01
N ARG A 13 2.51 14.05 -3.03
CA ARG A 13 3.23 13.20 -3.98
C ARG A 13 2.77 13.44 -5.42
N THR A 14 3.65 13.18 -6.38
CA THR A 14 3.23 12.94 -7.77
C THR A 14 2.53 11.59 -7.86
N GLU A 15 1.28 11.57 -8.30
CA GLU A 15 0.55 10.33 -8.53
C GLU A 15 1.15 9.55 -9.71
N PHE A 16 1.22 8.23 -9.60
CA PHE A 16 1.52 7.34 -10.73
C PHE A 16 0.26 6.72 -11.34
N SER A 17 0.44 5.97 -12.42
CA SER A 17 -0.63 5.21 -13.06
C SER A 17 -1.30 4.27 -12.06
N ARG A 18 -2.64 4.26 -12.02
CA ARG A 18 -3.38 3.46 -11.04
C ARG A 18 -3.58 2.03 -11.54
N CYS A 19 -3.15 1.06 -10.75
CA CYS A 19 -3.46 -0.36 -10.95
C CYS A 19 -4.85 -0.74 -10.44
N GLY A 20 -5.36 -0.03 -9.44
CA GLY A 20 -6.71 -0.21 -8.92
C GLY A 20 -6.83 0.08 -7.43
N GLU A 21 -8.03 -0.21 -6.90
CA GLU A 21 -8.35 -0.19 -5.48
C GLU A 21 -9.05 -1.51 -5.13
N VAL A 22 -8.64 -2.14 -4.03
CA VAL A 22 -9.20 -3.40 -3.54
C VAL A 22 -9.59 -3.24 -2.07
N SER A 23 -10.75 -3.78 -1.71
CA SER A 23 -11.15 -3.93 -0.32
C SER A 23 -11.17 -5.42 0.01
N LEU A 24 -10.48 -5.79 1.09
CA LEU A 24 -10.43 -7.14 1.60
C LEU A 24 -11.38 -7.25 2.80
N ASP A 25 -12.13 -8.33 2.86
CA ASP A 25 -12.84 -8.73 4.07
C ASP A 25 -11.88 -9.41 5.06
N GLN A 26 -12.34 -9.57 6.31
CA GLN A 26 -11.53 -10.18 7.37
C GLN A 26 -11.12 -11.62 6.99
N GLY A 27 -9.81 -11.89 7.01
CA GLY A 27 -9.24 -13.20 6.67
C GLY A 27 -9.07 -13.45 5.18
N GLU A 28 -9.36 -12.46 4.32
CA GLU A 28 -9.06 -12.56 2.90
C GLU A 28 -7.59 -12.25 2.59
N GLU A 29 -7.01 -13.05 1.70
CA GLU A 29 -5.63 -12.89 1.27
C GLU A 29 -5.55 -11.95 0.07
N MET A 30 -4.65 -10.96 0.14
CA MET A 30 -4.45 -9.98 -0.92
C MET A 30 -4.09 -10.64 -2.26
N GLN A 31 -3.29 -11.71 -2.24
CA GLN A 31 -2.89 -12.41 -3.47
C GLN A 31 -4.06 -13.00 -4.25
N LYS A 32 -5.15 -13.35 -3.55
CA LYS A 32 -6.35 -13.92 -4.16
C LYS A 32 -7.27 -12.80 -4.67
N GLN A 33 -7.55 -11.80 -3.83
CA GLN A 33 -8.55 -10.79 -4.15
C GLN A 33 -8.03 -9.62 -4.99
N ALA A 34 -6.74 -9.28 -4.88
CA ALA A 34 -6.09 -8.23 -5.65
C ALA A 34 -5.24 -8.77 -6.81
N ALA A 35 -5.49 -10.01 -7.27
CA ALA A 35 -4.63 -10.69 -8.25
C ALA A 35 -4.42 -9.87 -9.54
N ARG A 36 -5.46 -9.16 -9.99
CA ARG A 36 -5.41 -8.32 -11.20
C ARG A 36 -4.54 -7.09 -10.98
N GLU A 37 -4.70 -6.44 -9.84
CA GLU A 37 -4.01 -5.21 -9.46
C GLU A 37 -2.53 -5.49 -9.19
N ILE A 38 -2.24 -6.61 -8.53
CA ILE A 38 -0.88 -7.13 -8.37
C ILE A 38 -0.25 -7.39 -9.74
N ALA A 39 -0.94 -8.07 -10.66
CA ALA A 39 -0.42 -8.31 -12.01
C ALA A 39 -0.13 -7.00 -12.77
N CYS A 40 -0.88 -5.94 -12.51
CA CYS A 40 -0.60 -4.61 -13.04
C CYS A 40 0.72 -4.03 -12.47
N LEU A 41 0.93 -4.09 -11.15
CA LEU A 41 2.20 -3.65 -10.53
C LEU A 41 3.39 -4.44 -11.10
N GLN A 42 3.24 -5.76 -11.24
CA GLN A 42 4.28 -6.62 -11.80
C GLN A 42 4.62 -6.26 -13.25
N ARG A 43 3.61 -5.92 -14.06
CA ARG A 43 3.81 -5.45 -15.43
C ARG A 43 4.56 -4.12 -15.45
N ALA A 44 4.19 -3.19 -14.59
CA ALA A 44 4.88 -1.91 -14.47
C ALA A 44 6.36 -2.11 -14.11
N LEU A 45 6.65 -2.97 -13.13
CA LEU A 45 8.02 -3.32 -12.73
C LEU A 45 8.83 -3.88 -13.90
N LYS A 46 8.25 -4.83 -14.65
CA LYS A 46 8.91 -5.44 -15.81
C LYS A 46 9.21 -4.42 -16.92
N ASN A 47 8.38 -3.40 -17.06
CA ASN A 47 8.51 -2.37 -18.10
C ASN A 47 9.36 -1.17 -17.65
N GLY A 48 9.78 -1.09 -16.38
CA GLY A 48 10.40 0.11 -15.82
C GLY A 48 9.43 1.29 -15.69
N GLU A 49 8.14 1.00 -15.58
CA GLU A 49 7.06 1.97 -15.39
C GLU A 49 6.73 2.10 -13.90
N SER A 50 6.09 3.22 -13.53
CA SER A 50 5.56 3.41 -12.19
C SER A 50 4.07 3.09 -12.11
N ALA A 51 3.62 2.66 -10.94
CA ALA A 51 2.22 2.36 -10.69
C ALA A 51 1.82 2.47 -9.22
N GLU A 52 0.54 2.72 -8.94
CA GLU A 52 -0.02 2.74 -7.58
C GLU A 52 -1.17 1.74 -7.42
N LEU A 53 -1.24 1.06 -6.28
CA LEU A 53 -2.36 0.21 -5.85
C LEU A 53 -2.80 0.65 -4.45
N LYS A 54 -4.11 0.78 -4.26
CA LYS A 54 -4.72 1.02 -2.95
C LYS A 54 -5.38 -0.26 -2.44
N VAL A 55 -5.12 -0.62 -1.20
CA VAL A 55 -5.78 -1.74 -0.52
C VAL A 55 -6.40 -1.23 0.78
N ALA A 56 -7.61 -1.67 1.09
CA ALA A 56 -8.22 -1.47 2.38
C ALA A 56 -8.54 -2.82 3.01
N TYR A 57 -8.29 -2.99 4.30
CA TYR A 57 -8.63 -4.22 5.03
C TYR A 57 -8.96 -3.89 6.48
N PRO A 58 -9.83 -4.67 7.14
CA PRO A 58 -10.15 -4.49 8.54
C PRO A 58 -9.05 -5.07 9.45
N THR A 59 -8.85 -4.46 10.61
CA THR A 59 -8.16 -5.08 11.75
C THR A 59 -8.95 -6.28 12.29
N VAL A 60 -8.41 -6.95 13.31
CA VAL A 60 -9.13 -8.02 14.01
C VAL A 60 -10.41 -7.49 14.66
N GLU A 61 -10.38 -6.26 15.17
CA GLU A 61 -11.48 -5.54 15.79
C GLU A 61 -12.48 -4.95 14.77
N GLY A 62 -12.10 -4.94 13.49
CA GLY A 62 -12.95 -4.47 12.38
C GLY A 62 -12.70 -3.03 11.95
N ASP A 63 -11.73 -2.34 12.54
CA ASP A 63 -11.38 -0.97 12.13
C ASP A 63 -10.62 -0.98 10.79
N PRO A 64 -10.88 -0.03 9.87
CA PRO A 64 -10.27 -0.07 8.56
C PRO A 64 -8.84 0.49 8.57
N ILE A 65 -7.92 -0.27 7.97
CA ILE A 65 -6.59 0.19 7.57
C ILE A 65 -6.57 0.39 6.05
N ARG A 66 -5.89 1.43 5.58
CA ARG A 66 -5.65 1.66 4.13
C ARG A 66 -4.17 1.63 3.85
N GLU A 67 -3.76 0.79 2.92
CA GLU A 67 -2.41 0.73 2.40
C GLU A 67 -2.35 1.22 0.97
N TYR A 68 -1.28 1.94 0.66
CA TYR A 68 -1.00 2.45 -0.65
C TYR A 68 0.39 2.00 -1.09
N TYR A 69 0.41 1.13 -2.10
CA TYR A 69 1.59 0.57 -2.71
C TYR A 69 1.97 1.43 -3.90
N ARG A 70 3.16 2.04 -3.90
CA ARG A 70 3.68 2.82 -5.03
C ARG A 70 4.96 2.19 -5.54
N LEU A 71 4.89 1.69 -6.76
CA LEU A 71 6.06 1.25 -7.51
C LEU A 71 6.69 2.46 -8.21
N THR A 72 7.92 2.78 -7.85
CA THR A 72 8.67 3.88 -8.45
C THR A 72 9.35 3.46 -9.78
N PRO A 73 9.71 4.41 -10.65
CA PRO A 73 10.46 4.11 -11.88
C PRO A 73 11.82 3.42 -11.64
N GLN A 74 12.36 3.54 -10.41
CA GLN A 74 13.61 2.88 -10.00
C GLN A 74 13.38 1.44 -9.53
N GLY A 75 12.15 0.91 -9.64
CA GLY A 75 11.81 -0.45 -9.23
C GLY A 75 11.71 -0.64 -7.72
N ARG A 76 11.47 0.45 -6.97
CA ARG A 76 11.27 0.40 -5.51
C ARG A 76 9.79 0.38 -5.19
N LEU A 77 9.39 -0.38 -4.18
CA LEU A 77 8.02 -0.39 -3.70
C LEU A 77 7.95 0.42 -2.40
N GLU A 78 7.32 1.59 -2.47
CA GLU A 78 6.95 2.37 -1.30
C GLU A 78 5.58 1.91 -0.79
N VAL A 79 5.45 1.77 0.53
CA VAL A 79 4.17 1.43 1.19
C VAL A 79 3.84 2.55 2.17
N TYR A 80 2.66 3.14 2.00
CA TYR A 80 2.09 4.10 2.94
C TYR A 80 0.90 3.44 3.61
N THR A 81 0.87 3.44 4.94
CA THR A 81 -0.24 2.86 5.71
C THR A 81 -0.93 3.96 6.48
N ASP A 82 -2.24 4.10 6.28
CA ASP A 82 -3.14 5.01 6.97
C ASP A 82 -3.98 4.21 7.97
N SER A 83 -3.59 4.30 9.24
CA SER A 83 -4.29 3.69 10.37
C SER A 83 -5.12 4.71 11.15
N THR A 84 -5.42 5.87 10.57
CA THR A 84 -6.12 6.96 11.29
C THR A 84 -7.53 6.61 11.75
N ASP A 85 -8.16 5.60 11.15
CA ASP A 85 -9.46 5.07 11.52
C ASP A 85 -9.38 3.82 12.44
N ASP A 86 -8.17 3.35 12.78
CA ASP A 86 -7.96 2.26 13.73
C ASP A 86 -7.87 2.82 15.16
N HIS A 87 -8.97 2.68 15.90
CA HIS A 87 -9.15 3.25 17.23
C HIS A 87 -8.19 2.66 18.27
N TYR A 88 -7.64 1.48 18.00
CA TYR A 88 -6.75 0.76 18.89
C TYR A 88 -5.26 0.90 18.50
N SER A 89 -4.95 1.65 17.43
CA SER A 89 -3.58 1.97 16.99
C SER A 89 -3.07 3.32 17.51
N ASP A 90 -1.89 3.73 17.02
CA ASP A 90 -1.37 5.08 17.21
C ASP A 90 -2.08 6.15 16.34
N GLN A 91 -3.02 5.72 15.48
CA GLN A 91 -3.86 6.52 14.60
C GLN A 91 -3.06 7.41 13.63
N LYS A 92 -1.87 6.98 13.22
CA LYS A 92 -0.98 7.76 12.34
C LYS A 92 -0.83 7.12 10.98
N TRP A 93 -0.20 7.88 10.09
CA TRP A 93 0.38 7.35 8.87
C TRP A 93 1.76 6.77 9.15
N SER A 94 2.09 5.67 8.50
CA SER A 94 3.43 5.09 8.48
C SER A 94 3.92 4.86 7.05
N PHE A 95 5.24 4.77 6.89
CA PHE A 95 5.90 4.62 5.60
C PHE A 95 6.97 3.53 5.71
N ALA A 96 7.01 2.66 4.71
CA ALA A 96 8.09 1.72 4.50
C ALA A 96 8.53 1.69 3.02
N GLU A 97 9.77 1.27 2.76
CA GLU A 97 10.32 1.11 1.42
C GLU A 97 10.94 -0.29 1.29
N CYS A 98 10.54 -1.03 0.27
CA CYS A 98 11.04 -2.35 -0.03
C CYS A 98 12.00 -2.32 -1.24
N TYR A 99 13.17 -2.94 -1.08
CA TYR A 99 14.11 -3.24 -2.14
C TYR A 99 13.87 -4.69 -2.57
N THR A 100 13.72 -4.94 -3.88
CA THR A 100 13.30 -6.23 -4.45
C THR A 100 11.96 -6.72 -3.87
N PRO A 101 10.80 -6.28 -4.42
CA PRO A 101 9.53 -6.81 -3.99
C PRO A 101 9.48 -8.29 -4.33
N GLU A 102 9.62 -9.19 -3.37
CA GLU A 102 9.42 -10.63 -3.55
C GLU A 102 7.90 -10.97 -3.68
N TRP A 103 7.18 -10.18 -4.49
CA TRP A 103 5.89 -10.39 -5.16
C TRP A 103 4.70 -11.03 -4.38
N LEU A 104 4.77 -11.02 -3.02
CA LEU A 104 3.74 -11.31 -1.98
C LEU A 104 3.66 -12.78 -1.48
N ALA A 105 2.84 -13.07 -0.46
CA ALA A 105 3.16 -13.49 0.92
C ALA A 105 3.15 -12.28 1.87
N GLU A 106 2.21 -11.36 1.55
CA GLU A 106 1.68 -10.26 2.37
C GLU A 106 2.75 -9.35 2.99
N ILE A 107 3.40 -8.57 2.11
CA ILE A 107 4.57 -7.70 2.28
C ILE A 107 4.78 -7.14 3.71
N SER A 108 5.85 -7.64 4.35
CA SER A 108 6.59 -6.98 5.42
C SER A 108 7.83 -6.28 4.81
N CYS A 109 7.88 -4.95 4.89
CA CYS A 109 9.10 -4.18 4.70
C CYS A 109 9.71 -3.96 6.09
N ASP A 110 10.76 -4.70 6.46
CA ASP A 110 11.49 -4.44 7.71
C ASP A 110 12.18 -3.06 7.61
N PRO A 111 12.12 -2.22 8.67
CA PRO A 111 12.79 -0.91 8.70
C PRO A 111 14.32 -0.97 8.75
#